data_AF-A0A2W5MHF7-F1
#
_entry.id   AF-A0A2W5MHF7-F1
#
_cell.length_a   1.000
_cell.length_b   1.000
_cell.length_c   1.000
_cell.angle_alpha   90.00
_cell.angle_beta   90.00
_cell.angle_gamma   90.00
#
_symmetry.space_group_name_H-M   'P 1'
#
loop_
_entity.id
_entity.type
_entity.pdbx_description
1 polymer ?
#
loop_
_entity_poly.entity_id
_entity_poly.type
_entity_poly.pdbx_seq_one_letter_code
_entity_poly.pdbx_strand_id
1 'polypeptide(L)'
;MFERVLYKYRADSAFTEAVITSGKVFLATAHQLNDPFECTLQDISREWIDANANEAMQAALAGFLHSSQQKQEPGGRFFGLRPARAKAAVKKIFEGDDIESSYIAMRTFIKERTGKPPSDCRTILRKIDEQLTQTGIFSLSADPAQPLMWAHYGQEDRGLCFGFRAAPGTRLADPDHCLPVTYSDELPHMEDSGLQVELTISTSSSGAPIFAQRVAFTDKTFQRVVSTKSKHWAYEREYRYIEPFGGLCDWPGELVECTFGLRCPENRRRHYISLLEINVPHPVLLFEMQRNPGTNQYQRVPLDPPVTVPTQGDPKPSPADEEVRRLPAQDFIARMQQLLQQRNYGEVIFQATENLKAHPDDPIIMDLKATAHGLEDDHDQAYALYEQISILYPDAPAGWYGMSCALQSMGQVERCVELLERAYKLDPTDPSFALNLGILLLNDPQRRAEAFDYLHQAEKLGHRRAQRLISEAQRADDDGDQQT
;
A
#
# COMPACT_ATOMS: atom_id res chain seq x y z
N MET A 1 21.87 16.19 20.64
CA MET A 1 20.44 15.93 20.38
C MET A 1 19.98 14.99 21.50
N PHE A 2 18.96 15.36 22.27
CA PHE A 2 18.52 14.51 23.40
C PHE A 2 17.94 13.21 22.84
N GLU A 3 18.37 12.07 23.37
CA GLU A 3 17.75 10.77 23.07
C GLU A 3 16.28 10.82 23.50
N ARG A 4 15.37 10.53 22.57
CA ARG A 4 13.93 10.46 22.82
C ARG A 4 13.41 9.05 22.58
N VAL A 5 12.34 8.68 23.27
CA VAL A 5 11.61 7.44 23.02
C VAL A 5 10.27 7.80 22.39
N LEU A 6 9.91 7.10 21.32
CA LEU A 6 8.64 7.25 20.60
C LEU A 6 7.81 5.98 20.72
N TYR A 7 6.50 6.14 20.86
CA TYR A 7 5.63 5.13 21.43
C TYR A 7 4.60 4.60 20.43
N LYS A 8 4.51 3.27 20.26
CA LYS A 8 3.49 2.61 19.45
C LYS A 8 2.48 1.90 20.35
N TYR A 9 1.27 2.42 20.39
CA TYR A 9 0.12 1.77 21.02
C TYR A 9 -0.37 0.59 20.16
N ARG A 10 -0.68 -0.53 20.82
CA ARG A 10 -1.09 -1.77 20.16
C ARG A 10 -2.14 -2.51 20.97
N ALA A 11 -3.12 -3.04 20.27
CA ALA A 11 -4.02 -4.07 20.78
C ALA A 11 -3.28 -5.37 21.06
N ASP A 12 -3.86 -6.21 21.90
CA ASP A 12 -3.36 -7.57 22.10
C ASP A 12 -3.68 -8.43 20.87
N SER A 13 -2.67 -8.84 20.11
CA SER A 13 -2.87 -9.57 18.86
C SER A 13 -1.60 -10.32 18.42
N ALA A 14 -1.76 -11.30 17.53
CA ALA A 14 -0.63 -11.98 16.88
C ALA A 14 0.31 -10.99 16.14
N PHE A 15 -0.22 -9.92 15.55
CA PHE A 15 0.60 -8.88 14.91
C PHE A 15 1.45 -8.10 15.92
N THR A 16 0.97 -7.93 17.15
CA THR A 16 1.73 -7.27 18.22
C THR A 16 2.84 -8.18 18.73
N GLU A 17 2.58 -9.49 18.82
CA GLU A 17 3.62 -10.49 19.09
C GLU A 17 4.67 -10.54 17.97
N ALA A 18 4.22 -10.47 16.71
CA ALA A 18 5.10 -10.48 15.54
C ALA A 18 6.10 -9.31 15.52
N VAL A 19 5.73 -8.14 16.05
CA VAL A 19 6.68 -7.03 16.19
C VAL A 19 7.89 -7.44 17.01
N ILE A 20 7.69 -8.20 18.10
CA ILE A 20 8.75 -8.69 18.98
C ILE A 20 9.52 -9.85 18.35
N THR A 21 8.81 -10.84 17.80
CA THR A 21 9.42 -12.08 17.34
C THR A 21 10.16 -11.95 16.01
N SER A 22 9.74 -11.03 15.15
CA SER A 22 10.36 -10.80 13.83
C SER A 22 11.37 -9.66 13.80
N GLY A 23 11.34 -8.76 14.80
CA GLY A 23 12.15 -7.54 14.76
C GLY A 23 11.69 -6.52 13.71
N LYS A 24 10.45 -6.63 13.21
CA LYS A 24 9.90 -5.81 12.13
C LYS A 24 8.62 -5.08 12.51
N VAL A 25 8.36 -3.97 11.83
CA VAL A 25 7.11 -3.20 11.92
C VAL A 25 6.48 -3.05 10.54
N PHE A 26 5.16 -3.02 10.49
CA PHE A 26 4.42 -2.77 9.25
C PHE A 26 4.17 -1.27 9.08
N LEU A 27 4.56 -0.73 7.93
CA LEU A 27 4.32 0.63 7.51
C LEU A 27 3.06 0.65 6.63
N ALA A 28 2.05 1.37 7.10
CA ALA A 28 0.76 1.52 6.44
C ALA A 28 0.85 2.53 5.30
N THR A 29 0.07 2.35 4.23
CA THR A 29 -0.05 3.35 3.16
C THR A 29 -1.10 4.40 3.52
N ALA A 30 -1.12 5.52 2.79
CA ALA A 30 -2.02 6.65 3.06
C ALA A 30 -3.50 6.25 3.21
N HIS A 31 -4.00 5.29 2.42
CA HIS A 31 -5.40 4.85 2.46
C HIS A 31 -5.79 4.09 3.72
N GLN A 32 -4.80 3.61 4.51
CA GLN A 32 -5.01 2.84 5.72
C GLN A 32 -4.96 3.71 6.99
N LEU A 33 -4.76 5.02 6.84
CA LEU A 33 -4.69 5.94 7.96
C LEU A 33 -6.09 6.39 8.41
N ASN A 34 -6.16 7.02 9.58
CA ASN A 34 -7.42 7.27 10.29
C ASN A 34 -8.07 8.63 9.99
N ASP A 35 -7.30 9.61 9.50
CA ASP A 35 -7.83 10.92 9.10
C ASP A 35 -8.09 10.90 7.57
N PRO A 36 -9.34 11.03 7.12
CA PRO A 36 -9.66 10.96 5.70
C PRO A 36 -9.08 12.13 4.86
N PHE A 37 -8.58 13.18 5.51
CA PHE A 37 -8.00 14.35 4.84
C PHE A 37 -6.47 14.30 4.76
N GLU A 38 -5.82 13.32 5.38
CA GLU A 38 -4.36 13.26 5.46
C GLU A 38 -3.72 12.66 4.20
N CYS A 39 -2.48 13.05 3.91
CA CYS A 39 -1.70 12.59 2.76
C CYS A 39 -2.39 12.84 1.39
N THR A 40 -3.20 13.91 1.28
CA THR A 40 -3.87 14.30 0.03
C THR A 40 -3.51 15.71 -0.42
N LEU A 41 -3.68 15.95 -1.72
CA LEU A 41 -3.28 17.19 -2.39
C LEU A 41 -4.43 17.86 -3.15
N GLN A 42 -5.65 17.34 -3.06
CA GLN A 42 -6.70 17.47 -4.10
C GLN A 42 -7.02 18.90 -4.56
N ASP A 43 -7.18 19.86 -3.64
CA ASP A 43 -7.60 21.22 -4.02
C ASP A 43 -6.42 22.20 -4.16
N ILE A 44 -5.44 22.16 -3.25
CA ILE A 44 -4.25 23.03 -3.32
C ILE A 44 -3.33 22.67 -4.48
N SER A 45 -3.17 21.37 -4.76
CA SER A 45 -2.22 20.95 -5.78
C SER A 45 -2.63 21.39 -7.16
N ARG A 46 -3.91 21.39 -7.55
CA ARG A 46 -4.29 21.71 -8.93
C ARG A 46 -3.89 23.12 -9.31
N GLU A 47 -4.28 24.11 -8.51
CA GLU A 47 -3.95 25.52 -8.75
C GLU A 47 -2.43 25.75 -8.69
N TRP A 48 -1.76 25.19 -7.68
CA TRP A 48 -0.31 25.32 -7.53
C TRP A 48 0.46 24.60 -8.64
N ILE A 49 0.03 23.41 -9.06
CA ILE A 49 0.58 22.62 -10.16
C ILE A 49 0.42 23.39 -11.47
N ASP A 50 -0.74 23.97 -11.72
CA ASP A 50 -0.99 24.75 -12.94
C ASP A 50 -0.12 26.00 -12.98
N ALA A 51 0.02 26.71 -11.85
CA ALA A 51 0.91 27.87 -11.73
C ALA A 51 2.38 27.50 -11.97
N ASN A 52 2.89 26.46 -11.29
CA ASN A 52 4.28 26.01 -11.42
C ASN A 52 4.55 25.40 -12.80
N ALA A 53 3.58 24.69 -13.38
CA ALA A 53 3.69 24.18 -14.73
C ALA A 53 3.80 25.33 -15.74
N ASN A 54 3.02 26.40 -15.58
CA ASN A 54 3.10 27.58 -16.43
C ASN A 54 4.48 28.25 -16.33
N GLU A 55 5.01 28.45 -15.13
CA GLU A 55 6.33 29.03 -14.93
C GLU A 55 7.44 28.14 -15.53
N ALA A 56 7.39 26.82 -15.30
CA ALA A 56 8.32 25.87 -15.87
C ALA A 56 8.27 25.85 -17.42
N MET A 57 7.07 25.92 -18.02
CA MET A 57 6.89 26.01 -19.47
C MET A 57 7.49 27.31 -20.03
N GLN A 58 7.25 28.44 -19.36
CA GLN A 58 7.85 29.73 -19.74
C GLN A 58 9.37 29.68 -19.69
N ALA A 59 9.95 29.17 -18.59
CA ALA A 59 11.39 29.03 -18.44
C ALA A 59 12.00 28.12 -19.51
N ALA A 60 11.36 26.98 -19.81
CA ALA A 60 11.82 26.05 -20.84
C ALA A 60 11.78 26.68 -22.24
N LEU A 61 10.70 27.38 -22.59
CA LEU A 61 10.57 28.11 -23.86
C LEU A 61 11.59 29.23 -23.98
N ALA A 62 11.79 30.03 -22.93
CA ALA A 62 12.78 31.10 -22.90
C ALA A 62 14.21 30.54 -23.07
N GLY A 63 14.55 29.46 -22.35
CA GLY A 63 15.84 28.77 -22.48
C GLY A 63 16.06 28.18 -23.88
N PHE A 64 15.03 27.61 -24.49
CA PHE A 64 15.08 27.10 -25.86
C PHE A 64 15.29 28.23 -26.88
N LEU A 65 14.55 29.33 -26.75
CA LEU A 65 14.69 30.51 -27.60
C LEU A 65 16.10 31.10 -27.48
N HIS A 66 16.59 31.29 -26.25
CA HIS A 66 17.94 31.79 -25.98
C HIS A 66 19.02 30.88 -26.59
N SER A 67 18.90 29.57 -26.41
CA SER A 67 19.80 28.56 -26.98
C SER A 67 19.81 28.59 -28.52
N SER A 68 18.66 28.86 -29.14
CA SER A 68 18.55 28.99 -30.60
C SER A 68 19.25 30.24 -31.14
N GLN A 69 19.34 31.30 -30.33
CA GLN A 69 19.96 32.57 -30.70
C GLN A 69 21.48 32.56 -30.47
N GLN A 70 21.98 31.90 -29.41
CA GLN A 70 23.42 31.80 -29.14
C GLN A 70 24.22 31.06 -30.23
N LYS A 71 23.59 30.15 -31.00
CA LYS A 71 24.28 29.34 -32.03
C LYS A 71 24.24 29.93 -33.45
N GLN A 72 24.09 31.25 -33.60
CA GLN A 72 24.06 31.92 -34.90
C GLN A 72 25.44 32.24 -35.51
N GLU A 73 26.50 31.55 -35.11
CA GLU A 73 27.80 31.66 -35.78
C GLU A 73 27.81 30.99 -37.17
N PRO A 74 28.64 31.45 -38.13
CA PRO A 74 28.77 30.84 -39.45
C PRO A 74 29.21 29.37 -39.35
N GLY A 75 28.30 28.43 -39.63
CA GLY A 75 28.52 26.98 -39.52
C GLY A 75 27.80 26.31 -38.33
N GLY A 76 27.23 27.09 -37.41
CA GLY A 76 26.45 26.61 -36.28
C GLY A 76 25.22 25.80 -36.71
N ARG A 77 24.98 24.68 -36.02
CA ARG A 77 23.77 23.86 -36.19
C ARG A 77 22.96 23.84 -34.90
N PHE A 78 21.65 23.97 -35.04
CA PHE A 78 20.69 23.86 -33.94
C PHE A 78 19.82 22.62 -34.18
N PHE A 79 19.94 21.60 -33.33
CA PHE A 79 19.31 20.28 -33.55
C PHE A 79 19.52 19.74 -34.98
N GLY A 80 20.75 19.90 -35.51
CA GLY A 80 21.13 19.48 -36.86
C GLY A 80 20.71 20.42 -38.01
N LEU A 81 19.85 21.41 -37.74
CA LEU A 81 19.40 22.39 -38.74
C LEU A 81 20.42 23.51 -38.97
N ARG A 82 20.51 23.95 -40.23
CA ARG A 82 21.23 25.17 -40.62
C ARG A 82 20.48 26.42 -40.10
N PRO A 83 21.16 27.57 -39.90
CA PRO A 83 20.58 28.74 -39.26
C PRO A 83 19.23 29.22 -39.83
N ALA A 84 19.10 29.30 -41.17
CA ALA A 84 17.85 29.73 -41.81
C ALA A 84 16.65 28.81 -41.51
N ARG A 85 16.88 27.48 -41.54
CA ARG A 85 15.85 26.48 -41.22
C ARG A 85 15.55 26.43 -39.72
N ALA A 86 16.57 26.60 -38.88
CA ALA A 86 16.41 26.69 -37.43
C ALA A 86 15.54 27.90 -37.05
N LYS A 87 15.79 29.08 -37.65
CA LYS A 87 14.99 30.28 -37.43
C LYS A 87 13.52 30.09 -37.84
N ALA A 88 13.26 29.45 -38.98
CA ALA A 88 11.89 29.14 -39.41
C ALA A 88 11.19 28.15 -38.46
N ALA A 89 11.90 27.12 -38.00
CA ALA A 89 11.35 26.14 -37.06
C ALA A 89 11.02 26.78 -35.70
N VAL A 90 11.93 27.60 -35.16
CA VAL A 90 11.70 28.35 -33.92
C VAL A 90 10.51 29.29 -34.10
N LYS A 91 10.42 30.06 -35.19
CA LYS A 91 9.26 30.92 -35.44
C LYS A 91 7.95 30.14 -35.38
N LYS A 92 7.87 28.99 -36.05
CA LYS A 92 6.68 28.13 -36.06
C LYS A 92 6.31 27.59 -34.66
N ILE A 93 7.29 27.34 -33.79
CA ILE A 93 7.04 26.89 -32.41
C ILE A 93 6.33 27.98 -31.60
N PHE A 94 6.66 29.25 -31.83
CA PHE A 94 6.09 30.40 -31.11
C PHE A 94 4.93 31.08 -31.87
N GLU A 95 4.34 30.42 -32.87
CA GLU A 95 3.15 30.89 -33.60
C GLU A 95 1.83 30.51 -32.91
N GLY A 96 1.87 29.73 -31.83
CA GLY A 96 0.68 29.33 -31.08
C GLY A 96 0.03 30.50 -30.31
N ASP A 97 -1.27 30.38 -30.05
CA ASP A 97 -2.06 31.42 -29.38
C ASP A 97 -1.73 31.55 -27.88
N ASP A 98 -1.09 30.53 -27.29
CA ASP A 98 -0.78 30.45 -25.86
C ASP A 98 0.56 29.72 -25.59
N ILE A 99 0.99 29.78 -24.32
CA ILE A 99 2.25 29.21 -23.82
C ILE A 99 2.26 27.68 -23.94
N GLU A 100 1.13 27.03 -23.66
CA GLU A 100 1.01 25.57 -23.67
C GLU A 100 1.11 25.04 -25.11
N SER A 101 0.42 25.67 -26.06
CA SER A 101 0.54 25.39 -27.49
C SER A 101 1.99 25.49 -27.99
N SER A 102 2.69 26.56 -27.58
CA SER A 102 4.10 26.76 -27.93
C SER A 102 5.01 25.71 -27.28
N TYR A 103 4.74 25.35 -26.03
CA TYR A 103 5.49 24.31 -25.30
C TYR A 103 5.32 22.93 -25.93
N ILE A 104 4.09 22.54 -26.30
CA ILE A 104 3.80 21.28 -27.00
C ILE A 104 4.54 21.23 -28.35
N ALA A 105 4.52 22.33 -29.12
CA ALA A 105 5.26 22.42 -30.38
C ALA A 105 6.77 22.27 -30.19
N MET A 106 7.34 22.91 -29.17
CA MET A 106 8.77 22.78 -28.82
C MET A 106 9.13 21.33 -28.46
N ARG A 107 8.35 20.68 -27.59
CA ARG A 107 8.59 19.28 -27.18
C ARG A 107 8.50 18.32 -28.36
N THR A 108 7.52 18.53 -29.24
CA THR A 108 7.34 17.74 -30.46
C THR A 108 8.54 17.88 -31.38
N PHE A 109 9.00 19.12 -31.61
CA PHE A 109 10.21 19.38 -32.38
C PHE A 109 11.45 18.68 -31.80
N ILE A 110 11.67 18.72 -30.48
CA ILE A 110 12.81 18.05 -29.85
C ILE A 110 12.70 16.52 -30.01
N LYS A 111 11.50 15.95 -29.82
CA LYS A 111 11.24 14.51 -29.99
C LYS A 111 11.52 14.06 -31.42
N GLU A 112 11.03 14.76 -32.42
CA GLU A 112 11.27 14.44 -33.83
C GLU A 112 12.76 14.48 -34.19
N ARG A 113 13.54 15.34 -33.52
CA ARG A 113 14.98 15.52 -33.78
C ARG A 113 15.88 14.57 -33.02
N THR A 114 15.50 14.16 -31.82
CA THR A 114 16.35 13.40 -30.90
C THR A 114 15.83 12.01 -30.61
N GLY A 115 14.61 11.70 -31.05
CA GLY A 115 13.89 10.46 -30.73
C GLY A 115 13.25 10.45 -29.34
N LYS A 116 13.55 11.43 -28.46
CA LYS A 116 13.00 11.50 -27.10
C LYS A 116 12.51 12.91 -26.77
N PRO A 117 11.30 13.09 -26.21
CA PRO A 117 10.87 14.39 -25.74
C PRO A 117 11.66 14.79 -24.47
N PRO A 118 11.76 16.09 -24.15
CA PRO A 118 12.25 16.53 -22.86
C PRO A 118 11.27 16.14 -21.73
N SER A 119 11.79 16.11 -20.51
CA SER A 119 11.04 15.89 -19.27
C SER A 119 9.83 16.82 -19.17
N ASP A 120 8.74 16.29 -18.61
CA ASP A 120 7.48 17.01 -18.48
C ASP A 120 7.18 17.31 -17.02
N CYS A 121 7.22 18.59 -16.65
CA CYS A 121 6.95 19.04 -15.28
C CYS A 121 5.55 18.60 -14.81
N ARG A 122 4.52 18.70 -15.66
CA ARG A 122 3.16 18.24 -15.30
C ARG A 122 3.10 16.75 -15.00
N THR A 123 3.89 15.94 -15.71
CA THR A 123 3.92 14.49 -15.45
C THR A 123 4.57 14.19 -14.10
N ILE A 124 5.62 14.91 -13.72
CA ILE A 124 6.28 14.75 -12.41
C ILE A 124 5.31 15.18 -11.30
N LEU A 125 4.66 16.32 -11.49
CA LEU A 125 3.70 16.88 -10.53
C LEU A 125 2.47 15.99 -10.36
N ARG A 126 1.91 15.43 -11.44
CA ARG A 126 0.78 14.50 -11.35
C ARG A 126 1.13 13.19 -10.63
N LYS A 127 2.39 12.77 -10.69
CA LYS A 127 2.86 11.52 -10.05
C LYS A 127 3.12 11.66 -8.56
N ILE A 128 3.03 12.86 -7.99
CA ILE A 128 3.23 13.04 -6.55
C ILE A 128 2.13 12.31 -5.76
N ASP A 129 0.89 12.30 -6.24
CA ASP A 129 -0.21 11.57 -5.60
C ASP A 129 0.06 10.06 -5.60
N GLU A 130 0.52 9.52 -6.74
CA GLU A 130 0.94 8.11 -6.84
C GLU A 130 2.08 7.79 -5.87
N GLN A 131 3.01 8.71 -5.64
CA GLN A 131 4.11 8.54 -4.69
C GLN A 131 3.63 8.64 -3.23
N LEU A 132 2.71 9.55 -2.93
CA LEU A 132 2.11 9.70 -1.60
C LEU A 132 1.33 8.45 -1.20
N THR A 133 0.57 7.85 -2.12
CA THR A 133 -0.20 6.63 -1.84
C THR A 133 0.68 5.41 -1.61
N GLN A 134 1.89 5.38 -2.18
CA GLN A 134 2.86 4.30 -1.97
C GLN A 134 3.71 4.48 -0.70
N THR A 135 3.75 5.68 -0.13
CA THR A 135 4.57 5.99 1.04
C THR A 135 4.12 5.18 2.24
N GLY A 136 5.07 4.44 2.83
CA GLY A 136 4.85 3.68 4.06
C GLY A 136 4.99 4.58 5.28
N ILE A 137 4.03 4.49 6.19
CA ILE A 137 3.92 5.34 7.37
C ILE A 137 3.75 4.46 8.61
N PHE A 138 4.61 4.70 9.60
CA PHE A 138 4.51 4.11 10.93
C PHE A 138 4.34 5.22 11.97
N SER A 139 3.08 5.42 12.37
CA SER A 139 2.69 6.43 13.37
C SER A 139 3.09 6.04 14.79
N LEU A 140 3.81 6.93 15.45
CA LEU A 140 4.27 6.84 16.83
C LEU A 140 3.80 8.06 17.62
N SER A 141 3.69 7.96 18.94
CA SER A 141 3.35 9.06 19.83
C SER A 141 4.57 9.49 20.65
N ALA A 142 4.64 10.77 21.02
CA ALA A 142 5.60 11.24 22.02
C ALA A 142 5.12 11.03 23.47
N ASP A 143 3.91 10.49 23.67
CA ASP A 143 3.29 10.34 24.99
C ASP A 143 2.82 8.90 25.22
N PRO A 144 3.39 8.14 26.17
CA PRO A 144 2.97 6.78 26.47
C PRO A 144 1.77 6.69 27.43
N ALA A 145 1.32 7.82 27.99
CA ALA A 145 0.32 7.87 29.05
C ALA A 145 -1.01 8.52 28.63
N GLN A 146 -1.14 8.95 27.38
CA GLN A 146 -2.33 9.63 26.87
C GLN A 146 -3.59 8.73 26.92
N PRO A 147 -4.64 9.06 27.70
CA PRO A 147 -5.80 8.18 27.85
C PRO A 147 -6.59 7.91 26.56
N LEU A 148 -6.71 8.90 25.66
CA LEU A 148 -7.41 8.70 24.38
C LEU A 148 -6.65 7.72 23.47
N MET A 149 -5.32 7.71 23.53
CA MET A 149 -4.50 6.75 22.79
C MET A 149 -4.73 5.32 23.31
N TRP A 150 -4.81 5.15 24.63
CA TRP A 150 -5.14 3.86 25.24
C TRP A 150 -6.55 3.38 24.89
N ALA A 151 -7.52 4.30 24.80
CA ALA A 151 -8.89 3.97 24.40
C ALA A 151 -8.96 3.50 22.94
N HIS A 152 -8.37 4.25 22.00
CA HIS A 152 -8.48 3.97 20.56
C HIS A 152 -7.51 2.91 20.06
N TYR A 153 -6.24 2.95 20.46
CA TYR A 153 -5.18 2.11 19.91
C TYR A 153 -4.67 1.05 20.90
N GLY A 154 -4.89 1.27 22.19
CA GLY A 154 -4.57 0.32 23.27
C GLY A 154 -5.69 -0.68 23.59
N GLN A 155 -6.70 -0.81 22.73
CA GLN A 155 -7.83 -1.74 22.89
C GLN A 155 -8.55 -1.54 24.23
N GLU A 156 -9.02 -0.31 24.51
CA GLU A 156 -9.69 0.04 25.76
C GLU A 156 -8.85 -0.32 27.01
N ASP A 157 -7.58 0.08 26.99
CA ASP A 157 -6.60 -0.19 28.06
C ASP A 157 -6.22 -1.68 28.26
N ARG A 158 -6.60 -2.59 27.37
CA ARG A 158 -6.26 -4.03 27.48
C ARG A 158 -4.93 -4.40 26.83
N GLY A 159 -4.47 -3.59 25.89
CA GLY A 159 -3.27 -3.80 25.11
C GLY A 159 -1.99 -3.33 25.79
N LEU A 160 -1.04 -2.92 24.96
CA LEU A 160 0.30 -2.49 25.35
C LEU A 160 0.81 -1.35 24.49
N CYS A 161 1.92 -0.75 24.91
CA CYS A 161 2.58 0.35 24.22
C CYS A 161 4.09 0.15 24.20
N PHE A 162 4.67 0.05 22.99
CA PHE A 162 6.10 -0.14 22.76
C PHE A 162 6.83 1.19 22.65
N GLY A 163 7.96 1.35 23.32
CA GLY A 163 8.82 2.52 23.20
C GLY A 163 10.09 2.21 22.41
N PHE A 164 10.28 2.91 21.28
CA PHE A 164 11.46 2.79 20.43
C PHE A 164 12.40 3.99 20.60
N ARG A 165 13.69 3.72 20.76
CA ARG A 165 14.72 4.75 20.96
C ARG A 165 15.11 5.42 19.64
N ALA A 166 15.02 6.74 19.61
CA ALA A 166 15.61 7.58 18.57
C ALA A 166 17.05 7.96 18.96
N ALA A 167 17.99 7.05 18.68
CA ALA A 167 19.42 7.26 18.89
C ALA A 167 20.10 7.73 17.58
N PRO A 168 21.22 8.48 17.65
CA PRO A 168 21.97 8.86 16.46
C PRO A 168 22.27 7.67 15.55
N GLY A 169 21.92 7.78 14.26
CA GLY A 169 22.10 6.71 13.27
C GLY A 169 20.89 5.78 13.08
N THR A 170 19.84 5.89 13.90
CA THR A 170 18.58 5.18 13.67
C THR A 170 17.63 5.99 12.79
N ARG A 171 16.68 5.31 12.11
CA ARG A 171 15.65 5.96 11.30
C ARG A 171 14.78 6.93 12.11
N LEU A 172 14.56 6.67 13.40
CA LEU A 172 13.80 7.57 14.28
C LEU A 172 14.54 8.86 14.67
N ALA A 173 15.87 8.90 14.53
CA ALA A 173 16.66 10.12 14.75
C ALA A 173 16.91 10.91 13.47
N ASP A 174 16.65 10.30 12.31
CA ASP A 174 16.82 10.92 11.00
C ASP A 174 15.63 11.86 10.70
N PRO A 175 15.85 13.18 10.57
CA PRO A 175 14.77 14.12 10.28
C PRO A 175 14.17 13.96 8.89
N ASP A 176 14.82 13.24 7.97
CA ASP A 176 14.28 12.96 6.64
C ASP A 176 13.30 11.78 6.64
N HIS A 177 13.38 10.93 7.66
CA HIS A 177 12.55 9.74 7.80
C HIS A 177 11.59 9.79 9.00
N CYS A 178 11.86 10.60 10.02
CA CYS A 178 11.02 10.69 11.22
C CYS A 178 10.51 12.12 11.42
N LEU A 179 9.28 12.35 10.97
CA LEU A 179 8.66 13.66 10.91
C LEU A 179 7.73 13.90 12.11
N PRO A 180 7.84 15.02 12.83
CA PRO A 180 6.78 15.44 13.75
C PRO A 180 5.53 15.82 12.95
N VAL A 181 4.36 15.39 13.40
CA VAL A 181 3.10 15.77 12.77
C VAL A 181 2.77 17.22 13.08
N THR A 182 2.42 17.97 12.04
CA THR A 182 1.90 19.34 12.12
C THR A 182 0.38 19.29 12.12
N TYR A 183 -0.23 19.80 13.19
CA TYR A 183 -1.67 19.81 13.34
C TYR A 183 -2.28 21.11 12.79
N SER A 184 -3.10 20.99 11.74
CA SER A 184 -3.72 22.12 11.04
C SER A 184 -5.12 21.74 10.55
N ASP A 185 -6.07 22.68 10.62
CA ASP A 185 -7.38 22.54 9.97
C ASP A 185 -7.40 23.21 8.58
N GLU A 186 -6.30 23.89 8.24
CA GLU A 186 -6.04 24.45 6.93
C GLU A 186 -5.16 23.48 6.14
N LEU A 187 -5.44 23.33 4.85
CA LEU A 187 -4.64 22.51 3.95
C LEU A 187 -3.19 23.03 3.88
N PRO A 188 -2.18 22.14 3.72
CA PRO A 188 -0.78 22.54 3.78
C PRO A 188 -0.38 23.46 2.62
N HIS A 189 0.31 24.55 2.94
CA HIS A 189 0.92 25.42 1.93
C HIS A 189 2.17 24.79 1.31
N MET A 190 2.23 24.80 -0.02
CA MET A 190 3.37 24.36 -0.82
C MET A 190 4.50 25.40 -0.76
N GLU A 191 5.76 24.97 -0.83
CA GLU A 191 6.90 25.91 -0.86
C GLU A 191 6.97 26.68 -2.20
N ASP A 192 7.27 27.98 -2.12
CA ASP A 192 7.46 28.83 -3.30
C ASP A 192 8.73 28.48 -4.10
N SER A 193 9.68 27.77 -3.47
CA SER A 193 10.93 27.37 -4.12
C SER A 193 10.79 26.22 -5.13
N GLY A 194 9.58 25.69 -5.31
CA GLY A 194 9.31 24.52 -6.14
C GLY A 194 9.70 23.19 -5.47
N LEU A 195 9.50 22.08 -6.20
CA LEU A 195 9.80 20.73 -5.72
C LEU A 195 11.24 20.32 -6.04
N GLN A 196 11.87 19.64 -5.10
CA GLN A 196 13.11 18.91 -5.33
C GLN A 196 12.80 17.63 -6.11
N VAL A 197 13.38 17.48 -7.30
CA VAL A 197 13.18 16.32 -8.17
C VAL A 197 14.47 15.51 -8.25
N GLU A 198 14.37 14.22 -7.98
CA GLU A 198 15.45 13.26 -8.15
C GLU A 198 15.33 12.53 -9.49
N LEU A 199 16.48 12.33 -10.15
CA LEU A 199 16.60 11.51 -11.34
C LEU A 199 17.32 10.20 -10.99
N THR A 200 16.59 9.09 -11.03
CA THR A 200 17.17 7.76 -10.97
C THR A 200 17.51 7.30 -12.39
N ILE A 201 18.76 6.89 -12.60
CA ILE A 201 19.22 6.28 -13.85
C ILE A 201 19.51 4.81 -13.53
N SER A 202 18.75 3.90 -14.12
CA SER A 202 18.95 2.45 -14.00
C SER A 202 18.99 1.80 -15.37
N THR A 203 19.22 0.48 -15.42
CA THR A 203 19.22 -0.30 -16.67
C THR A 203 18.11 -1.35 -16.62
N SER A 204 17.36 -1.50 -17.70
CA SER A 204 16.41 -2.60 -17.86
C SER A 204 17.14 -3.94 -17.90
N SER A 205 16.38 -5.03 -17.79
CA SER A 205 16.86 -6.40 -18.05
C SER A 205 17.49 -6.58 -19.44
N SER A 206 17.11 -5.73 -20.42
CA SER A 206 17.68 -5.68 -21.77
C SER A 206 18.91 -4.76 -21.91
N GLY A 207 19.39 -4.17 -20.82
CA GLY A 207 20.53 -3.24 -20.80
C GLY A 207 20.19 -1.82 -21.31
N ALA A 208 18.92 -1.52 -21.56
CA ALA A 208 18.49 -0.19 -21.98
C ALA A 208 18.43 0.76 -20.76
N PRO A 209 18.91 2.01 -20.85
CA PRO A 209 18.83 2.95 -19.74
C PRO A 209 17.38 3.36 -19.46
N ILE A 210 16.95 3.17 -18.21
CA ILE A 210 15.70 3.64 -17.63
C ILE A 210 15.98 4.93 -16.86
N PHE A 211 15.21 5.97 -17.16
CA PHE A 211 15.25 7.24 -16.45
C PHE A 211 13.94 7.40 -15.70
N ALA A 212 13.99 7.45 -14.37
CA ALA A 212 12.84 7.71 -13.53
C ALA A 212 13.03 9.04 -12.81
N GLN A 213 12.06 9.95 -12.95
CA GLN A 213 12.02 11.21 -12.21
C GLN A 213 10.92 11.12 -11.16
N ARG A 214 11.27 11.48 -9.92
CA ARG A 214 10.35 11.49 -8.78
C ARG A 214 10.63 12.70 -7.89
N VAL A 215 9.66 13.08 -7.07
CA VAL A 215 9.91 14.10 -6.03
C VAL A 215 10.81 13.47 -4.97
N ALA A 216 11.85 14.19 -4.55
CA ALA A 216 12.76 13.73 -3.52
C ALA A 216 11.98 13.42 -2.25
N PHE A 217 12.31 12.33 -1.58
CA PHE A 217 11.64 12.00 -0.31
C PHE A 217 11.97 13.01 0.80
N THR A 218 13.09 13.72 0.65
CA THR A 218 13.55 14.83 1.49
C THR A 218 12.90 16.17 1.14
N ASP A 219 12.04 16.22 0.11
CA ASP A 219 11.38 17.46 -0.28
C ASP A 219 10.44 17.94 0.83
N LYS A 220 10.56 19.21 1.22
CA LYS A 220 9.80 19.78 2.33
C LYS A 220 8.30 19.82 2.08
N THR A 221 7.90 20.05 0.83
CA THR A 221 6.49 20.08 0.46
C THR A 221 5.90 18.67 0.56
N PHE A 222 6.62 17.67 0.03
CA PHE A 222 6.27 16.27 0.16
C PHE A 222 6.15 15.84 1.64
N GLN A 223 7.18 16.11 2.45
CA GLN A 223 7.18 15.80 3.88
C GLN A 223 6.06 16.51 4.63
N ARG A 224 5.74 17.77 4.29
CA ARG A 224 4.65 18.53 4.91
C ARG A 224 3.28 17.90 4.62
N VAL A 225 3.05 17.45 3.39
CA VAL A 225 1.81 16.75 3.03
C VAL A 225 1.66 15.44 3.81
N VAL A 226 2.74 14.66 3.91
CA VAL A 226 2.76 13.39 4.65
C VAL A 226 2.64 13.59 6.17
N SER A 227 3.02 14.75 6.69
CA SER A 227 3.05 15.04 8.14
C SER A 227 1.99 16.04 8.60
N THR A 228 1.00 16.40 7.78
CA THR A 228 -0.10 17.27 8.21
C THR A 228 -1.34 16.46 8.57
N LYS A 229 -1.98 16.80 9.69
CA LYS A 229 -3.20 16.13 10.21
C LYS A 229 -4.15 17.15 10.84
N SER A 230 -5.46 16.86 10.88
CA SER A 230 -6.44 17.73 11.54
C SER A 230 -6.12 17.96 13.02
N LYS A 231 -6.44 19.15 13.56
CA LYS A 231 -6.23 19.46 14.99
C LYS A 231 -7.05 18.58 15.93
N HIS A 232 -8.11 17.94 15.46
CA HIS A 232 -8.87 16.97 16.25
C HIS A 232 -8.01 15.82 16.79
N TRP A 233 -6.92 15.49 16.09
CA TRP A 233 -5.98 14.42 16.45
C TRP A 233 -4.76 14.92 17.23
N ALA A 234 -4.70 16.20 17.61
CA ALA A 234 -3.53 16.80 18.28
C ALA A 234 -3.14 16.10 19.59
N TYR A 235 -4.09 15.41 20.23
CA TYR A 235 -3.85 14.63 21.44
C TYR A 235 -2.89 13.45 21.22
N GLU A 236 -2.73 12.97 19.98
CA GLU A 236 -1.84 11.85 19.64
C GLU A 236 -0.36 12.22 19.79
N ARG A 237 -0.01 13.51 19.67
CA ARG A 237 1.38 14.01 19.68
C ARG A 237 2.28 13.17 18.76
N GLU A 238 1.82 13.02 17.52
CA GLU A 238 2.26 12.02 16.56
C GLU A 238 3.62 12.38 15.94
N TYR A 239 4.44 11.36 15.74
CA TYR A 239 5.62 11.33 14.88
C TYR A 239 5.42 10.23 13.85
N ARG A 240 5.75 10.50 12.58
CA ARG A 240 5.66 9.54 11.48
C ARG A 240 7.05 9.10 11.09
N TYR A 241 7.36 7.83 11.30
CA TYR A 241 8.44 7.18 10.57
C TYR A 241 7.95 6.84 9.17
N ILE A 242 8.66 7.28 8.14
CA ILE A 242 8.25 7.16 6.74
C ILE A 242 9.34 6.52 5.87
N GLU A 243 8.90 5.71 4.91
CA GLU A 243 9.73 5.12 3.85
C GLU A 243 8.99 5.24 2.51
N PRO A 244 9.69 5.24 1.36
CA PRO A 244 9.07 5.42 0.05
C PRO A 244 8.17 4.25 -0.40
N PHE A 245 8.00 3.23 0.44
CA PHE A 245 7.15 2.06 0.22
C PHE A 245 6.47 1.63 1.52
N GLY A 246 5.24 1.12 1.43
CA GLY A 246 4.57 0.41 2.51
C GLY A 246 5.07 -1.03 2.70
N GLY A 247 4.70 -1.65 3.82
CA GLY A 247 5.05 -3.04 4.13
C GLY A 247 5.97 -3.22 5.33
N LEU A 248 6.58 -4.40 5.46
CA LEU A 248 7.42 -4.75 6.61
C LEU A 248 8.82 -4.16 6.49
N CYS A 249 9.20 -3.39 7.51
CA CYS A 249 10.53 -2.84 7.70
C CYS A 249 11.12 -3.32 9.02
N ASP A 250 12.45 -3.32 9.15
CA ASP A 250 13.09 -3.52 10.45
C ASP A 250 12.67 -2.43 11.43
N TRP A 251 12.84 -2.68 12.74
CA TRP A 251 12.55 -1.67 13.74
C TRP A 251 13.30 -0.35 13.42
N PRO A 252 12.60 0.79 13.43
CA PRO A 252 13.22 2.07 13.08
C PRO A 252 14.16 2.61 14.18
N GLY A 253 14.17 1.95 15.34
CA GLY A 253 15.04 2.17 16.48
C GLY A 253 14.94 0.99 17.47
N GLU A 254 15.78 0.95 18.49
CA GLU A 254 15.78 -0.15 19.47
C GLU A 254 14.50 -0.15 20.32
N LEU A 255 13.90 -1.31 20.57
CA LEU A 255 12.74 -1.47 21.45
C LEU A 255 13.17 -1.46 22.92
N VAL A 256 13.03 -0.32 23.59
CA VAL A 256 13.64 -0.08 24.92
C VAL A 256 12.63 -0.03 26.05
N GLU A 257 11.35 0.17 25.76
CA GLU A 257 10.28 0.23 26.75
C GLU A 257 9.05 -0.59 26.31
N CYS A 258 8.35 -1.17 27.29
CA CYS A 258 7.03 -1.76 27.10
C CYS A 258 6.13 -1.34 28.26
N THR A 259 4.97 -0.75 27.94
CA THR A 259 3.98 -0.30 28.93
C THR A 259 2.71 -1.13 28.75
N PHE A 260 2.17 -1.68 29.84
CA PHE A 260 0.92 -2.43 29.83
C PHE A 260 -0.26 -1.54 30.22
N GLY A 261 -1.38 -1.69 29.51
CA GLY A 261 -2.60 -0.93 29.78
C GLY A 261 -3.23 -1.30 31.12
N LEU A 262 -4.07 -0.40 31.65
CA LEU A 262 -4.69 -0.53 32.98
C LEU A 262 -5.54 -1.81 33.13
N ARG A 263 -6.09 -2.31 32.03
CA ARG A 263 -6.94 -3.50 31.97
C ARG A 263 -6.24 -4.70 31.32
N CYS A 264 -4.91 -4.64 31.15
CA CYS A 264 -4.14 -5.72 30.57
C CYS A 264 -4.23 -6.97 31.46
N PRO A 265 -4.73 -8.11 30.94
CA PRO A 265 -4.80 -9.35 31.71
C PRO A 265 -3.41 -9.84 32.13
N GLU A 266 -3.29 -10.30 33.38
CA GLU A 266 -2.01 -10.73 33.96
C GLU A 266 -1.32 -11.85 33.17
N ASN A 267 -2.08 -12.79 32.63
CA ASN A 267 -1.55 -13.87 31.78
C ASN A 267 -0.95 -13.34 30.48
N ARG A 268 -1.59 -12.33 29.86
CA ARG A 268 -1.09 -11.70 28.62
C ARG A 268 0.13 -10.83 28.91
N ARG A 269 0.13 -10.09 30.02
CA ARG A 269 1.30 -9.35 30.49
C ARG A 269 2.53 -10.25 30.60
N ARG A 270 2.43 -11.37 31.31
CA ARG A 270 3.51 -12.35 31.46
C ARG A 270 3.94 -12.96 30.13
N HIS A 271 3.00 -13.22 29.22
CA HIS A 271 3.30 -13.71 27.87
C HIS A 271 4.18 -12.73 27.10
N TYR A 272 3.82 -11.44 27.05
CA TYR A 272 4.64 -10.43 26.37
C TYR A 272 5.99 -10.20 27.05
N ILE A 273 6.08 -10.25 28.38
CA ILE A 273 7.37 -10.18 29.09
C ILE A 273 8.27 -11.34 28.64
N SER A 274 7.75 -12.56 28.61
CA SER A 274 8.49 -13.73 28.11
C SER A 274 8.93 -13.57 26.65
N LEU A 275 8.05 -13.08 25.76
CA LEU A 275 8.43 -12.80 24.37
C LEU A 275 9.58 -11.79 24.27
N LEU A 276 9.56 -10.73 25.09
CA LEU A 276 10.63 -9.74 25.14
C LEU A 276 11.94 -10.35 25.63
N GLU A 277 11.89 -11.15 26.70
CA GLU A 277 13.07 -11.83 27.26
C GLU A 277 13.69 -12.86 26.32
N ILE A 278 12.90 -13.47 25.43
CA ILE A 278 13.38 -14.48 24.47
C ILE A 278 13.93 -13.85 23.19
N ASN A 279 13.31 -12.77 22.69
CA ASN A 279 13.59 -12.27 21.33
C ASN A 279 14.31 -10.92 21.31
N VAL A 280 14.33 -10.16 22.40
CA VAL A 280 15.05 -8.88 22.48
C VAL A 280 16.40 -9.10 23.16
N PRO A 281 17.52 -8.87 22.47
CA PRO A 281 18.85 -9.21 23.00
C PRO A 281 19.33 -8.30 24.13
N HIS A 282 18.63 -7.18 24.37
CA HIS A 282 18.97 -6.20 25.39
C HIS A 282 17.79 -6.00 26.37
N PRO A 283 18.06 -5.50 27.60
CA PRO A 283 17.01 -5.24 28.57
C PRO A 283 15.98 -4.23 28.07
N VAL A 284 14.70 -4.48 28.37
CA VAL A 284 13.55 -3.63 28.05
C VAL A 284 12.91 -3.18 29.35
N LEU A 285 12.73 -1.87 29.53
CA LEU A 285 12.08 -1.31 30.72
C LEU A 285 10.57 -1.59 30.68
N LEU A 286 10.03 -2.08 31.79
CA LEU A 286 8.65 -2.49 31.92
C LEU A 286 7.86 -1.49 32.76
N PHE A 287 6.69 -1.11 32.28
CA PHE A 287 5.79 -0.18 32.93
C PHE A 287 4.35 -0.68 32.89
N GLU A 288 3.51 -0.15 33.76
CA GLU A 288 2.07 -0.34 33.70
C GLU A 288 1.33 0.98 33.94
N MET A 289 0.13 1.07 33.36
CA MET A 289 -0.80 2.14 33.65
C MET A 289 -1.57 1.81 34.93
N GLN A 290 -1.56 2.72 35.89
CA GLN A 290 -2.32 2.62 37.13
C GLN A 290 -3.26 3.81 37.30
N ARG A 291 -4.38 3.61 37.99
CA ARG A 291 -5.27 4.72 38.38
C ARG A 291 -4.67 5.48 39.55
N ASN A 292 -4.59 6.80 39.44
CA ASN A 292 -4.24 7.68 40.55
C ASN A 292 -5.34 7.60 41.63
N PRO A 293 -5.01 7.16 42.87
CA PRO A 293 -6.00 7.03 43.94
C PRO A 293 -6.81 8.32 44.13
N GLY A 294 -8.14 8.19 44.18
CA GLY A 294 -9.05 9.33 44.39
C GLY A 294 -9.27 10.24 43.16
N THR A 295 -8.77 9.89 41.98
CA THR A 295 -8.96 10.68 40.75
C THR A 295 -9.44 9.83 39.56
N ASN A 296 -9.80 10.49 38.45
CA ASN A 296 -10.08 9.83 37.16
C ASN A 296 -8.88 9.92 36.21
N GLN A 297 -7.67 10.07 36.75
CA GLN A 297 -6.44 10.14 35.99
C GLN A 297 -5.65 8.83 36.10
N TYR A 298 -4.86 8.55 35.07
CA TYR A 298 -3.91 7.46 35.06
C TYR A 298 -2.50 7.99 35.24
N GLN A 299 -1.62 7.16 35.79
CA GLN A 299 -0.18 7.37 35.82
C GLN A 299 0.50 6.16 35.21
N ARG A 300 1.63 6.40 34.55
CA ARG A 300 2.54 5.36 34.10
C ARG A 300 3.58 5.13 35.19
N VAL A 301 3.70 3.91 35.70
CA VAL A 301 4.65 3.54 36.74
C VAL A 301 5.51 2.35 36.32
N PRO A 302 6.75 2.22 36.82
CA PRO A 302 7.56 1.03 36.60
C PRO A 302 6.84 -0.23 37.14
N LEU A 303 6.97 -1.34 36.41
CA LEU A 303 6.51 -2.64 36.87
C LEU A 303 7.48 -3.20 37.93
N ASP A 304 7.07 -4.24 38.67
CA ASP A 304 7.97 -5.05 39.51
C ASP A 304 7.99 -6.50 38.99
N PRO A 305 9.11 -6.99 38.42
CA PRO A 305 10.38 -6.28 38.20
C PRO A 305 10.28 -5.21 37.09
N PRO A 306 11.11 -4.14 37.15
CA PRO A 306 11.00 -2.98 36.24
C PRO A 306 11.72 -3.16 34.90
N VAL A 307 12.37 -4.30 34.68
CA VAL A 307 13.17 -4.55 33.48
C VAL A 307 13.17 -6.05 33.16
N THR A 308 13.13 -6.37 31.87
CA THR A 308 13.29 -7.76 31.40
C THR A 308 14.72 -8.27 31.66
N VAL A 309 14.86 -9.57 31.84
CA VAL A 309 16.17 -10.23 31.85
C VAL A 309 16.29 -11.03 30.55
N PRO A 310 17.03 -10.52 29.53
CA PRO A 310 17.24 -11.25 28.30
C PRO A 310 17.78 -12.64 28.61
N THR A 311 17.11 -13.66 28.10
CA THR A 311 17.56 -15.02 28.24
C THR A 311 18.83 -15.11 27.38
N GLN A 312 19.99 -15.42 27.96
CA GLN A 312 21.17 -15.84 27.19
C GLN A 312 20.86 -17.19 26.54
N GLY A 313 19.96 -17.21 25.56
CA GLY A 313 19.97 -18.22 24.54
C GLY A 313 21.20 -17.96 23.69
N ASP A 314 21.86 -19.03 23.25
CA ASP A 314 22.83 -18.94 22.16
C ASP A 314 22.29 -17.97 21.10
N PRO A 315 23.13 -17.08 20.55
CA PRO A 315 22.67 -16.10 19.57
C PRO A 315 21.80 -16.83 18.58
N LYS A 316 20.53 -16.42 18.47
CA LYS A 316 19.70 -16.92 17.37
C LYS A 316 20.55 -16.67 16.13
N PRO A 317 20.74 -17.71 15.31
CA PRO A 317 21.55 -17.58 14.13
C PRO A 317 21.10 -16.32 13.38
N SER A 318 22.02 -15.57 12.78
CA SER A 318 21.63 -14.43 11.96
C SER A 318 20.56 -14.89 10.95
N PRO A 319 19.77 -14.00 10.31
CA PRO A 319 18.90 -14.42 9.21
C PRO A 319 19.63 -15.17 8.08
N ALA A 320 20.97 -15.23 8.10
CA ALA A 320 21.80 -16.05 7.22
C ALA A 320 22.07 -17.48 7.74
N ASP A 321 21.71 -17.81 8.98
CA ASP A 321 22.05 -19.06 9.67
C ASP A 321 20.82 -19.81 10.24
N GLU A 322 19.61 -19.23 10.24
CA GLU A 322 18.43 -20.08 10.12
C GLU A 322 18.48 -20.60 8.69
N GLU A 323 19.00 -21.82 8.52
CA GLU A 323 18.46 -22.66 7.45
C GLU A 323 16.95 -22.57 7.61
N VAL A 324 16.32 -21.76 6.74
CA VAL A 324 14.89 -21.73 6.52
C VAL A 324 14.49 -23.19 6.59
N ARG A 325 13.86 -23.61 7.69
CA ARG A 325 13.22 -24.91 7.75
C ARG A 325 12.05 -24.73 6.79
N ARG A 326 12.38 -24.88 5.50
CA ARG A 326 11.44 -24.88 4.40
C ARG A 326 10.53 -26.01 4.79
N LEU A 327 9.36 -25.64 5.28
CA LEU A 327 8.26 -26.57 5.31
C LEU A 327 8.23 -27.17 3.90
N PRO A 328 8.21 -28.51 3.76
CA PRO A 328 7.88 -29.12 2.50
C PRO A 328 6.70 -28.38 1.89
N ALA A 329 6.69 -28.15 0.57
CA ALA A 329 5.70 -27.26 -0.07
C ALA A 329 4.26 -27.56 0.37
N GLN A 330 3.93 -28.84 0.59
CA GLN A 330 2.65 -29.30 1.13
C GLN A 330 2.33 -28.79 2.54
N ASP A 331 3.30 -28.82 3.46
CA ASP A 331 3.13 -28.33 4.83
C ASP A 331 3.00 -26.81 4.88
N PHE A 332 3.70 -26.10 3.98
CA PHE A 332 3.55 -24.65 3.82
C PHE A 332 2.14 -24.29 3.35
N ILE A 333 1.66 -24.95 2.29
CA ILE A 333 0.31 -24.74 1.75
C ILE A 333 -0.76 -25.05 2.81
N ALA A 334 -0.64 -26.18 3.51
CA ALA A 334 -1.58 -26.56 4.56
C ALA A 334 -1.63 -25.51 5.68
N ARG A 335 -0.48 -24.97 6.07
CA ARG A 335 -0.40 -23.87 7.05
C ARG A 335 -1.08 -22.60 6.53
N MET A 336 -0.84 -22.21 5.27
CA MET A 336 -1.49 -21.02 4.70
C MET A 336 -3.00 -21.17 4.64
N GLN A 337 -3.51 -22.34 4.26
CA GLN A 337 -4.94 -22.64 4.27
C GLN A 337 -5.54 -22.58 5.68
N GLN A 338 -4.80 -23.06 6.70
CA GLN A 338 -5.22 -22.94 8.09
C GLN A 338 -5.31 -21.47 8.54
N LEU A 339 -4.34 -20.63 8.15
CA LEU A 339 -4.34 -19.20 8.45
C LEU A 339 -5.50 -18.46 7.77
N LEU A 340 -5.82 -18.81 6.51
CA LEU A 340 -7.01 -18.30 5.81
C LEU A 340 -8.30 -18.62 6.58
N GLN A 341 -8.46 -19.86 7.06
CA GLN A 341 -9.63 -20.26 7.87
C GLN A 341 -9.71 -19.50 9.20
N GLN A 342 -8.57 -19.15 9.79
CA GLN A 342 -8.47 -18.35 11.01
C GLN A 342 -8.64 -16.85 10.77
N ARG A 343 -8.87 -16.43 9.53
CA ARG A 343 -8.96 -15.03 9.10
C ARG A 343 -7.67 -14.21 9.33
N ASN A 344 -6.53 -14.88 9.35
CA ASN A 344 -5.23 -14.23 9.46
C ASN A 344 -4.64 -13.94 8.08
N TYR A 345 -5.31 -13.06 7.33
CA TYR A 345 -5.00 -12.81 5.91
C TYR A 345 -3.65 -12.12 5.71
N GLY A 346 -3.31 -11.15 6.57
CA GLY A 346 -2.03 -10.44 6.50
C GLY A 346 -0.80 -11.37 6.61
N GLU A 347 -0.85 -12.38 7.48
CA GLU A 347 0.24 -13.38 7.57
C GLU A 347 0.34 -14.23 6.30
N VAL A 348 -0.80 -14.61 5.71
CA VAL A 348 -0.81 -15.34 4.43
C VAL A 348 -0.20 -14.49 3.32
N ILE A 349 -0.57 -13.21 3.23
CA ILE A 349 -0.02 -12.27 2.24
C ILE A 349 1.49 -12.13 2.42
N PHE A 350 1.97 -11.97 3.65
CA PHE A 350 3.39 -11.85 3.93
C PHE A 350 4.16 -13.12 3.56
N GLN A 351 3.75 -14.27 4.09
CA GLN A 351 4.44 -15.56 3.87
C GLN A 351 4.43 -15.95 2.39
N ALA A 352 3.30 -15.74 1.70
CA ALA A 352 3.23 -15.96 0.26
C ALA A 352 4.15 -14.99 -0.51
N THR A 353 4.22 -13.71 -0.11
CA THR A 353 5.12 -12.73 -0.74
C THR A 353 6.59 -13.11 -0.60
N GLU A 354 7.01 -13.55 0.60
CA GLU A 354 8.39 -14.02 0.80
C GLU A 354 8.69 -15.28 -0.02
N ASN A 355 7.74 -16.21 -0.11
CA ASN A 355 7.91 -17.44 -0.89
C ASN A 355 8.04 -17.16 -2.40
N LEU A 356 7.22 -16.22 -2.92
CA LEU A 356 7.29 -15.79 -4.32
C LEU A 356 8.62 -15.12 -4.69
N LYS A 357 9.44 -14.63 -3.75
CA LYS A 357 10.80 -14.15 -4.10
C LYS A 357 11.68 -15.25 -4.68
N ALA A 358 11.52 -16.48 -4.20
CA ALA A 358 12.28 -17.64 -4.68
C ALA A 358 11.58 -18.32 -5.87
N HIS A 359 10.25 -18.30 -5.89
CA HIS A 359 9.42 -18.90 -6.93
C HIS A 359 8.36 -17.90 -7.43
N PRO A 360 8.75 -16.89 -8.24
CA PRO A 360 7.88 -15.76 -8.59
C PRO A 360 6.59 -16.13 -9.30
N ASP A 361 6.58 -17.27 -9.97
CA ASP A 361 5.49 -17.71 -10.84
C ASP A 361 4.76 -18.93 -10.25
N ASP A 362 4.92 -19.28 -8.96
CA ASP A 362 4.23 -20.44 -8.39
C ASP A 362 2.72 -20.19 -8.28
N PRO A 363 1.88 -20.89 -9.06
CA PRO A 363 0.45 -20.59 -9.16
C PRO A 363 -0.29 -20.85 -7.85
N ILE A 364 0.16 -21.80 -7.04
CA ILE A 364 -0.50 -22.14 -5.78
C ILE A 364 -0.23 -21.04 -4.75
N ILE A 365 1.01 -20.54 -4.70
CA ILE A 365 1.37 -19.48 -3.77
C ILE A 365 0.75 -18.14 -4.20
N MET A 366 0.69 -17.86 -5.51
CA MET A 366 -0.01 -16.71 -6.06
C MET A 366 -1.51 -16.76 -5.71
N ASP A 367 -2.16 -17.94 -5.84
CA ASP A 367 -3.57 -18.13 -5.48
C ASP A 367 -3.82 -17.94 -3.98
N LEU A 368 -2.96 -18.48 -3.12
CA LEU A 368 -3.05 -18.27 -1.67
C LEU A 368 -2.98 -16.78 -1.30
N LYS A 369 -2.08 -16.03 -1.94
CA LYS A 369 -1.96 -14.58 -1.77
C LYS A 369 -3.19 -13.84 -2.28
N ALA A 370 -3.66 -14.16 -3.50
CA ALA A 370 -4.82 -13.53 -4.12
C ALA A 370 -6.10 -13.77 -3.30
N THR A 371 -6.28 -15.00 -2.81
CA THR A 371 -7.38 -15.37 -1.92
C THR A 371 -7.34 -14.55 -0.62
N ALA A 372 -6.16 -14.37 -0.02
CA ALA A 372 -6.01 -13.59 1.20
C ALA A 372 -6.39 -12.11 0.99
N HIS A 373 -5.93 -11.47 -0.09
CA HIS A 373 -6.35 -10.12 -0.45
C HIS A 373 -7.87 -10.02 -0.65
N GLY A 374 -8.47 -10.98 -1.38
CA GLY A 374 -9.91 -11.00 -1.63
C GLY A 374 -10.74 -11.13 -0.35
N LEU A 375 -10.26 -11.89 0.64
CA LEU A 375 -10.92 -12.06 1.94
C LEU A 375 -10.69 -10.90 2.92
N GLU A 376 -9.71 -10.03 2.64
CA GLU A 376 -9.45 -8.76 3.34
C GLU A 376 -10.16 -7.57 2.66
N ASP A 377 -11.09 -7.84 1.74
CA ASP A 377 -11.80 -6.86 0.91
C ASP A 377 -10.90 -6.02 -0.03
N ASP A 378 -9.65 -6.45 -0.26
CA ASP A 378 -8.73 -5.88 -1.25
C ASP A 378 -8.92 -6.56 -2.62
N HIS A 379 -10.07 -6.31 -3.23
CA HIS A 379 -10.47 -6.96 -4.49
C HIS A 379 -9.62 -6.54 -5.69
N ASP A 380 -9.00 -5.36 -5.67
CA ASP A 380 -8.11 -4.87 -6.72
C ASP A 380 -6.80 -5.68 -6.78
N GLN A 381 -6.15 -5.92 -5.62
CA GLN A 381 -4.94 -6.74 -5.58
C GLN A 381 -5.25 -8.22 -5.88
N ALA A 382 -6.39 -8.73 -5.39
CA ALA A 382 -6.84 -10.07 -5.74
C ALA A 382 -7.01 -10.21 -7.27
N TYR A 383 -7.67 -9.24 -7.91
CA TYR A 383 -7.85 -9.22 -9.37
C TYR A 383 -6.51 -9.20 -10.11
N ALA A 384 -5.58 -8.33 -9.72
CA ALA A 384 -4.27 -8.21 -10.38
C ALA A 384 -3.46 -9.51 -10.29
N LEU A 385 -3.49 -10.19 -9.15
CA LEU A 385 -2.82 -11.49 -8.98
C LEU A 385 -3.48 -12.58 -9.82
N TYR A 386 -4.82 -12.65 -9.83
CA TYR A 386 -5.52 -13.61 -10.66
C TYR A 386 -5.36 -13.35 -12.17
N GLU A 387 -5.24 -12.09 -12.58
CA GLU A 387 -4.88 -11.70 -13.94
C GLU A 387 -3.51 -12.27 -14.31
N GLN A 388 -2.50 -12.10 -13.44
CA GLN A 388 -1.17 -12.69 -13.66
C GLN A 388 -1.24 -14.22 -13.74
N ILE A 389 -1.98 -14.89 -12.85
CA ILE A 389 -2.18 -16.35 -12.91
C ILE A 389 -2.79 -16.75 -14.26
N SER A 390 -3.79 -16.04 -14.76
CA SER A 390 -4.43 -16.34 -16.04
C SER A 390 -3.53 -16.10 -17.25
N ILE A 391 -2.57 -15.18 -17.16
CA ILE A 391 -1.58 -14.93 -18.22
C ILE A 391 -0.53 -16.05 -18.22
N LEU A 392 -0.07 -16.46 -17.05
CA LEU A 392 0.95 -17.51 -16.89
C LEU A 392 0.38 -18.91 -17.15
N TYR A 393 -0.88 -19.13 -16.78
CA TYR A 393 -1.58 -20.41 -16.83
C TYR A 393 -2.93 -20.27 -17.54
N PRO A 394 -2.94 -19.96 -18.85
CA PRO A 394 -4.17 -19.62 -19.59
C PRO A 394 -5.16 -20.78 -19.69
N ASP A 395 -4.68 -22.02 -19.58
CA ASP A 395 -5.50 -23.25 -19.66
C ASP A 395 -5.96 -23.73 -18.28
N ALA A 396 -5.57 -23.05 -17.19
CA ALA A 396 -6.02 -23.37 -15.84
C ALA A 396 -7.29 -22.56 -15.48
N PRO A 397 -8.40 -23.20 -15.08
CA PRO A 397 -9.64 -22.49 -14.78
C PRO A 397 -9.55 -21.58 -13.54
N ALA A 398 -8.65 -21.90 -12.60
CA ALA A 398 -8.54 -21.21 -11.30
C ALA A 398 -8.28 -19.70 -11.41
N GLY A 399 -7.39 -19.28 -12.33
CA GLY A 399 -7.11 -17.86 -12.55
C GLY A 399 -8.34 -17.09 -13.03
N TRP A 400 -9.01 -17.61 -14.06
CA TRP A 400 -10.24 -17.02 -14.61
C TRP A 400 -11.36 -16.95 -13.58
N TYR A 401 -11.53 -18.01 -12.79
CA TYR A 401 -12.50 -18.07 -11.72
C TYR A 401 -12.21 -17.05 -10.60
N GLY A 402 -10.97 -16.98 -10.12
CA GLY A 402 -10.57 -16.01 -9.09
C GLY A 402 -10.75 -14.56 -9.54
N MET A 403 -10.42 -14.23 -10.80
CA MET A 403 -10.72 -12.92 -11.38
C MET A 403 -12.23 -12.64 -11.38
N SER A 404 -13.06 -13.62 -11.73
CA SER A 404 -14.51 -13.47 -11.76
C SER A 404 -15.08 -13.17 -10.36
N CYS A 405 -14.57 -13.82 -9.32
CA CYS A 405 -14.96 -13.55 -7.93
C CYS A 405 -14.58 -12.13 -7.50
N ALA A 406 -13.37 -11.68 -7.83
CA ALA A 406 -12.94 -10.31 -7.54
C ALA A 406 -13.81 -9.26 -8.26
N LEU A 407 -14.13 -9.48 -9.55
CA LEU A 407 -15.04 -8.61 -10.31
C LEU A 407 -16.46 -8.60 -9.77
N GLN A 408 -16.95 -9.74 -9.29
CA GLN A 408 -18.26 -9.84 -8.66
C GLN A 408 -18.33 -8.98 -7.39
N SER A 409 -17.31 -9.05 -6.53
CA SER A 409 -17.23 -8.20 -5.34
C SER A 409 -17.11 -6.71 -5.66
N MET A 410 -16.52 -6.38 -6.82
CA MET A 410 -16.47 -5.00 -7.36
C MET A 410 -17.74 -4.56 -8.10
N GLY A 411 -18.77 -5.42 -8.21
CA GLY A 411 -20.02 -5.10 -8.89
C GLY A 411 -19.97 -5.08 -10.43
N GLN A 412 -18.89 -5.60 -11.04
CA GLN A 412 -18.74 -5.68 -12.50
C GLN A 412 -19.31 -6.99 -13.05
N VAL A 413 -20.64 -7.11 -13.03
CA VAL A 413 -21.36 -8.36 -13.30
C VAL A 413 -21.16 -8.89 -14.72
N GLU A 414 -21.18 -8.02 -15.73
CA GLU A 414 -21.08 -8.43 -17.14
C GLU A 414 -19.72 -9.08 -17.44
N ARG A 415 -18.64 -8.46 -16.96
CA ARG A 415 -17.27 -8.99 -17.10
C ARG A 415 -17.06 -10.24 -16.24
N CYS A 416 -17.71 -10.33 -15.08
CA CYS A 416 -17.69 -11.53 -14.25
C CYS A 416 -18.21 -12.75 -15.01
N VAL A 417 -19.34 -12.61 -15.72
CA VAL A 417 -19.93 -13.68 -16.52
C VAL A 417 -18.99 -14.15 -17.63
N GLU A 418 -18.36 -13.22 -18.37
CA GLU A 418 -17.41 -13.58 -19.44
C GLU A 418 -16.23 -14.44 -18.94
N LEU A 419 -15.66 -14.08 -17.78
CA LEU A 419 -14.54 -14.82 -17.19
C LEU A 419 -15.00 -16.17 -16.63
N LEU A 420 -16.19 -16.23 -16.06
CA LEU A 420 -16.74 -17.44 -15.49
C LEU A 420 -17.17 -18.44 -16.59
N GLU A 421 -17.70 -17.98 -17.72
CA GLU A 421 -17.92 -18.80 -18.91
C GLU A 421 -16.61 -19.38 -19.45
N ARG A 422 -15.53 -18.61 -19.40
CA ARG A 422 -14.20 -19.09 -19.80
C ARG A 422 -13.69 -20.17 -18.84
N ALA A 423 -13.83 -19.98 -17.53
CA ALA A 423 -13.48 -20.99 -16.55
C ALA A 423 -14.30 -22.30 -16.77
N TYR A 424 -15.60 -22.17 -17.00
CA TYR A 424 -16.49 -23.30 -17.29
C TYR A 424 -16.14 -24.04 -18.59
N LYS A 425 -15.72 -23.31 -19.65
CA LYS A 425 -15.26 -23.94 -20.90
C LYS A 425 -13.97 -24.75 -20.71
N LEU A 426 -13.09 -24.30 -19.81
CA LEU A 426 -11.84 -25.00 -19.50
C LEU A 426 -12.06 -26.24 -18.64
N ASP A 427 -12.96 -26.16 -17.66
CA ASP A 427 -13.39 -27.30 -16.85
C ASP A 427 -14.90 -27.31 -16.62
N PRO A 428 -15.67 -28.02 -17.47
CA PRO A 428 -17.12 -28.10 -17.35
C PRO A 428 -17.58 -29.09 -16.26
N THR A 429 -16.64 -29.70 -15.52
CA THR A 429 -16.94 -30.71 -14.50
C THR A 429 -16.97 -30.16 -13.07
N ASP A 430 -16.46 -28.94 -12.85
CA ASP A 430 -16.60 -28.27 -11.56
C ASP A 430 -18.04 -27.71 -11.40
N PRO A 431 -18.83 -28.24 -10.44
CA PRO A 431 -20.19 -27.76 -10.20
C PRO A 431 -20.28 -26.28 -9.81
N SER A 432 -19.21 -25.69 -9.29
CA SER A 432 -19.18 -24.32 -8.76
C SER A 432 -19.31 -23.28 -9.87
N PHE A 433 -18.70 -23.53 -11.03
CA PHE A 433 -18.76 -22.60 -12.17
C PHE A 433 -20.18 -22.54 -12.74
N ALA A 434 -20.78 -23.72 -12.97
CA ALA A 434 -22.16 -23.82 -13.44
C ALA A 434 -23.14 -23.19 -12.44
N LEU A 435 -22.97 -23.42 -11.14
CA LEU A 435 -23.83 -22.79 -10.13
C LEU A 435 -23.73 -21.26 -10.17
N ASN A 436 -22.51 -20.72 -10.19
CA ASN A 436 -22.29 -19.28 -10.15
C ASN A 436 -22.78 -18.59 -11.44
N LEU A 437 -22.61 -19.21 -12.62
CA LEU A 437 -23.21 -18.73 -13.87
C LEU A 437 -24.73 -18.72 -13.78
N GLY A 438 -25.32 -19.82 -13.31
CA GLY A 438 -26.76 -19.93 -13.11
C GLY A 438 -27.32 -18.85 -12.19
N ILE A 439 -26.64 -18.52 -11.10
CA ILE A 439 -27.06 -17.45 -10.18
C ILE A 439 -26.94 -16.07 -10.84
N LEU A 440 -25.84 -15.78 -11.51
CA LEU A 440 -25.59 -14.48 -12.13
C LEU A 440 -26.56 -14.16 -13.28
N LEU A 441 -26.95 -15.19 -14.04
CA LEU A 441 -27.80 -15.05 -15.22
C LEU A 441 -29.30 -15.13 -14.91
N LEU A 442 -29.69 -15.59 -13.72
CA LEU A 442 -31.09 -15.90 -13.40
C LEU A 442 -32.02 -14.69 -13.54
N ASN A 443 -31.51 -13.49 -13.25
CA ASN A 443 -32.28 -12.24 -13.30
C ASN A 443 -32.21 -11.52 -14.66
N ASP A 444 -31.43 -12.04 -15.62
CA ASP A 444 -31.40 -11.52 -16.99
C ASP A 444 -32.50 -12.21 -17.82
N PRO A 445 -33.58 -11.49 -18.24
CA PRO A 445 -34.68 -12.10 -18.98
C PRO A 445 -34.26 -12.77 -20.29
N GLN A 446 -33.18 -12.29 -20.93
CA GLN A 446 -32.70 -12.85 -22.19
C GLN A 446 -31.90 -14.14 -21.99
N ARG A 447 -31.28 -14.29 -20.82
CA ARG A 447 -30.38 -15.41 -20.49
C ARG A 447 -30.93 -16.33 -19.40
N ARG A 448 -32.16 -16.09 -18.92
CA ARG A 448 -32.79 -16.88 -17.86
C ARG A 448 -32.93 -18.36 -18.19
N ALA A 449 -33.22 -18.71 -19.45
CA ALA A 449 -33.25 -20.11 -19.89
C ALA A 449 -31.87 -20.78 -19.77
N GLU A 450 -30.82 -20.07 -20.21
CA GLU A 450 -29.42 -20.50 -20.07
C GLU A 450 -29.02 -20.65 -18.59
N ALA A 451 -29.53 -19.77 -17.72
CA ALA A 451 -29.31 -19.83 -16.28
C ALA A 451 -29.83 -21.16 -15.68
N PHE A 452 -31.03 -21.61 -16.08
CA PHE A 452 -31.57 -22.89 -15.65
C PHE A 452 -30.76 -24.08 -16.17
N ASP A 453 -30.26 -24.03 -17.41
CA ASP A 453 -29.39 -25.07 -17.95
C ASP A 453 -28.12 -25.23 -17.10
N TYR A 454 -27.48 -24.12 -16.71
CA TYR A 454 -26.33 -24.17 -15.81
C TYR A 454 -26.69 -24.65 -14.40
N LEU A 455 -27.82 -24.23 -13.83
CA LEU A 455 -28.25 -24.71 -12.51
C LEU A 455 -28.55 -26.22 -12.52
N HIS A 456 -29.20 -26.74 -13.56
CA HIS A 456 -29.44 -28.18 -13.71
C HIS A 456 -28.14 -28.95 -13.93
N GLN A 457 -27.18 -28.39 -14.67
CA GLN A 457 -25.86 -28.98 -14.79
C GLN A 457 -25.13 -29.01 -13.45
N ALA A 458 -25.18 -27.93 -12.65
CA ALA A 458 -24.63 -27.90 -11.31
C ALA A 458 -25.28 -28.94 -10.37
N GLU A 459 -26.60 -29.12 -10.48
CA GLU A 459 -27.34 -30.16 -9.76
C GLU A 459 -26.87 -31.56 -10.16
N LYS A 460 -26.76 -31.81 -11.47
CA LYS A 460 -26.27 -33.09 -12.02
C LYS A 460 -24.85 -33.41 -11.58
N LEU A 461 -24.00 -32.38 -11.45
CA LEU A 461 -22.63 -32.48 -10.92
C LEU A 461 -22.59 -32.56 -9.38
N GLY A 462 -23.73 -32.51 -8.70
CA GLY A 462 -23.86 -32.75 -7.26
C GLY A 462 -23.78 -31.51 -6.37
N HIS A 463 -23.95 -30.31 -6.91
CA HIS A 463 -23.93 -29.09 -6.12
C HIS A 463 -25.17 -29.00 -5.20
N ARG A 464 -24.96 -29.05 -3.87
CA ARG A 464 -26.05 -29.11 -2.87
C ARG A 464 -27.03 -27.93 -2.92
N ARG A 465 -26.60 -26.76 -3.41
CA ARG A 465 -27.46 -25.56 -3.51
C ARG A 465 -28.32 -25.51 -4.77
N ALA A 466 -27.98 -26.28 -5.81
CA ALA A 466 -28.59 -26.11 -7.13
C ALA A 466 -30.09 -26.44 -7.14
N GLN A 467 -30.49 -27.59 -6.58
CA GLN A 467 -31.88 -28.02 -6.51
C GLN A 467 -32.80 -26.99 -5.82
N ARG A 468 -32.29 -26.38 -4.74
CA ARG A 468 -33.01 -25.34 -4.00
C ARG A 468 -33.21 -24.09 -4.87
N LEU A 469 -32.15 -23.62 -5.53
CA LEU A 469 -32.20 -22.42 -6.38
C LEU A 469 -33.13 -22.61 -7.58
N ILE A 470 -33.12 -23.79 -8.21
CA ILE A 470 -34.05 -24.14 -9.29
C ILE A 470 -35.49 -24.05 -8.80
N SER A 471 -35.77 -24.66 -7.65
CA SER A 471 -37.12 -24.67 -7.06
C SER A 471 -37.60 -23.28 -6.66
N GLU A 472 -36.72 -22.44 -6.11
CA GLU A 472 -37.03 -21.05 -5.75
C GLU A 472 -37.30 -20.19 -6.99
N ALA A 473 -36.50 -20.36 -8.05
CA ALA A 473 -36.65 -19.63 -9.30
C ALA A 473 -37.95 -19.99 -10.03
N GLN A 474 -38.30 -21.28 -10.10
CA GLN A 474 -39.53 -21.75 -10.74
C GLN A 474 -40.80 -21.25 -10.03
N ARG A 475 -40.80 -21.23 -8.68
CA ARG A 475 -41.92 -20.66 -7.92
C ARG A 475 -42.10 -19.17 -8.16
N ALA A 476 -41.00 -18.43 -8.33
CA ALA A 476 -41.08 -17.01 -8.64
C ALA A 476 -41.68 -16.75 -10.05
N ASP A 477 -41.48 -17.66 -11.00
CA ASP A 477 -42.13 -17.60 -12.31
C ASP A 477 -43.65 -17.91 -12.19
N ASP A 478 -44.02 -18.92 -11.41
CA ASP A 478 -45.42 -19.30 -11.16
C ASP A 478 -46.22 -18.20 -10.40
N ASP A 479 -45.58 -17.49 -9.47
CA ASP A 479 -46.19 -16.38 -8.72
C ASP A 479 -46.28 -15.08 -9.55
N GLY A 480 -45.35 -14.87 -10.49
CA GLY A 480 -45.34 -13.75 -11.42
C GLY A 480 -46.45 -13.82 -12.47
N ASP A 481 -46.70 -15.02 -13.02
CA ASP A 481 -47.76 -15.28 -13.99
C ASP A 481 -49.17 -15.24 -13.38
N GLN A 482 -49.31 -15.33 -12.05
CA GLN A 482 -50.60 -15.20 -11.34
C GLN A 482 -50.96 -13.74 -10.99
N GLN A 483 -50.04 -12.78 -11.14
CA GLN A 483 -50.26 -11.36 -10.82
C GLN A 483 -50.39 -10.44 -12.04
N THR A 484 -50.21 -10.96 -13.25
CA THR A 484 -50.50 -10.30 -14.55
C THR A 484 -51.82 -10.77 -15.13
#